data_AF-A0A817P454-F1
#
_entry.id   AF-A0A817P454-F1
#
_cell.length_a   1.000
_cell.length_b   1.000
_cell.length_c   1.000
_cell.angle_alpha   90.00
_cell.angle_beta   90.00
_cell.angle_gamma   90.00
#
_symmetry.space_group_name_H-M   'P 1'
#
loop_
_entity.id
_entity.type
_entity.pdbx_description
1 polymer ?
#
loop_
_entity_poly.entity_id
_entity_poly.type
_entity_poly.pdbx_seq_one_letter_code
_entity_poly.pdbx_strand_id
1 'polypeptide(L)'
;MEGTLFKWTNYYNGWQPRYFLLNETGILSYYKSRELFHEGCKGSCLVPACELKVHPNDPLRFDLIIPGEQFFCLKAKSQPERQRWLVALGKFSHLNAIDHEFKIKVQELRLYETVLTQRIHAIKSIANDTSIPDIKKLDESL
;
A
#
# COMPACT_ATOMS: atom_id res chain seq x y z
N MET A 1 -17.44 4.22 -9.37
CA MET A 1 -17.53 5.67 -9.65
C MET A 1 -17.09 5.92 -11.08
N GLU A 2 -17.73 6.83 -11.81
CA GLU A 2 -17.37 7.11 -13.19
C GLU A 2 -17.54 8.60 -13.52
N GLY A 3 -16.82 9.07 -14.55
CA GLY A 3 -16.92 10.46 -14.99
C GLY A 3 -15.73 10.91 -15.83
N THR A 4 -15.84 12.12 -16.39
CA THR A 4 -14.76 12.70 -17.19
C THR A 4 -13.79 13.48 -16.31
N LEU A 5 -12.50 13.14 -16.40
CA LEU A 5 -11.42 13.95 -15.84
C LEU A 5 -10.51 14.42 -16.97
N PHE A 6 -9.86 15.55 -16.77
CA PHE A 6 -8.78 15.98 -17.64
C PHE A 6 -7.50 15.27 -17.20
N LYS A 7 -6.90 14.51 -18.11
CA LYS A 7 -5.61 13.86 -17.91
C LYS A 7 -4.54 14.65 -18.64
N TRP A 8 -3.44 14.96 -17.97
CA TRP A 8 -2.26 15.48 -18.65
C TRP A 8 -1.65 14.39 -19.54
N THR A 9 -1.38 14.74 -20.80
CA THR A 9 -0.86 13.80 -21.80
C THR A 9 0.60 14.08 -22.13
N ASN A 10 0.92 15.26 -22.64
CA ASN A 10 2.28 15.73 -22.90
C ASN A 10 2.29 17.26 -23.08
N TYR A 11 3.45 17.87 -23.30
CA TYR A 11 3.56 19.32 -23.52
C TYR A 11 2.83 19.83 -24.77
N TYR A 12 2.65 18.99 -25.80
CA TYR A 12 1.99 19.38 -27.05
C TYR A 12 0.46 19.38 -26.93
N ASN A 13 -0.11 18.35 -26.33
CA ASN A 13 -1.55 18.13 -26.22
C ASN A 13 -2.13 18.59 -24.87
N GLY A 14 -1.28 18.75 -23.86
CA GLY A 14 -1.65 19.22 -22.53
C GLY A 14 -2.72 18.37 -21.85
N TRP A 15 -3.71 19.05 -21.27
CA TRP A 15 -4.86 18.46 -20.58
C TRP A 15 -5.91 17.99 -21.57
N GLN A 16 -6.22 16.70 -21.56
CA GLN A 16 -7.18 16.08 -22.46
C GLN A 16 -8.32 15.43 -21.66
N PRO A 17 -9.59 15.65 -22.03
CA PRO A 17 -10.70 14.97 -21.36
C PRO A 17 -10.62 13.47 -21.65
N ARG A 18 -10.72 12.68 -20.60
CA ARG A 18 -10.78 11.21 -20.65
C ARG A 18 -11.87 10.71 -19.73
N TYR A 19 -12.53 9.65 -20.14
CA TYR A 19 -13.56 9.01 -19.32
C TYR A 19 -12.89 8.02 -18.37
N PHE A 20 -13.07 8.23 -17.07
CA PHE A 20 -12.53 7.37 -16.03
C PHE A 20 -13.63 6.53 -15.40
N LEU A 21 -13.29 5.28 -15.11
CA LEU A 21 -14.13 4.32 -14.44
C LEU A 21 -13.33 3.70 -13.29
N LEU A 22 -13.79 3.93 -12.07
CA LEU A 22 -13.31 3.28 -10.86
C LEU A 22 -14.28 2.14 -10.50
N ASN A 23 -13.80 0.91 -10.61
CA ASN A 23 -14.58 -0.27 -10.28
C ASN A 23 -14.59 -0.54 -8.76
N GLU A 24 -15.35 -1.56 -8.35
CA GLU A 24 -15.49 -1.94 -6.95
C GLU A 24 -14.25 -2.63 -6.38
N THR A 25 -13.35 -3.14 -7.23
CA THR A 25 -12.09 -3.76 -6.80
C THR A 25 -10.94 -2.74 -6.64
N GLY A 26 -11.21 -1.46 -6.87
CA GLY A 26 -10.23 -0.37 -6.74
C GLY A 26 -9.33 -0.18 -7.96
N ILE A 27 -9.68 -0.76 -9.11
CA ILE A 27 -9.01 -0.50 -10.40
C ILE A 27 -9.64 0.75 -11.04
N LEU A 28 -8.81 1.73 -11.32
CA LEU A 28 -9.15 2.93 -12.07
C LEU A 28 -8.70 2.76 -13.52
N SER A 29 -9.65 2.63 -14.44
CA SER A 29 -9.42 2.51 -15.88
C SER A 29 -9.84 3.78 -16.60
N TYR A 30 -9.18 4.11 -17.73
CA TYR A 30 -9.58 5.25 -18.54
C TYR A 30 -9.70 4.95 -20.04
N TYR A 31 -10.61 5.69 -20.67
CA TYR A 31 -11.03 5.56 -22.05
C TYR A 31 -11.02 6.94 -22.72
N LYS A 32 -11.00 6.93 -24.07
CA LYS A 32 -10.99 8.18 -24.85
C LYS A 32 -12.30 8.95 -24.70
N SER A 33 -13.43 8.28 -24.79
CA SER A 33 -14.76 8.78 -24.44
C SER A 33 -15.63 7.64 -23.90
N ARG A 34 -16.83 7.97 -23.42
CA ARG A 34 -17.81 6.99 -22.94
C ARG A 34 -18.36 6.14 -24.09
N GLU A 35 -18.54 6.67 -25.30
CA GLU A 35 -19.09 5.89 -26.43
C GLU A 35 -18.04 4.94 -27.05
N LEU A 36 -16.76 5.25 -26.84
CA LEU A 36 -15.63 4.53 -27.41
C LEU A 36 -15.10 3.41 -26.49
N PHE A 37 -15.96 2.76 -25.70
CA PHE A 37 -15.57 1.57 -24.92
C PHE A 37 -15.00 0.44 -25.80
N HIS A 38 -15.51 0.33 -27.03
CA HIS A 38 -15.07 -0.66 -28.01
C HIS A 38 -13.64 -0.43 -28.50
N GLU A 39 -13.09 0.79 -28.39
CA GLU A 39 -11.68 1.08 -28.70
C GLU A 39 -10.69 0.56 -27.62
N GLY A 40 -11.23 -0.06 -26.56
CA GLY A 40 -10.45 -0.64 -25.48
C GLY A 40 -9.93 0.38 -24.45
N CYS A 41 -9.48 -0.17 -23.33
CA CYS A 41 -8.87 0.58 -22.23
C CYS A 41 -7.53 1.17 -22.68
N LYS A 42 -7.31 2.48 -22.46
CA LYS A 42 -6.02 3.14 -22.78
C LYS A 42 -5.03 3.07 -21.63
N GLY A 43 -5.48 2.66 -20.46
CA GLY A 43 -4.65 2.38 -19.29
C GLY A 43 -5.48 2.24 -18.04
N SER A 44 -4.96 1.46 -17.10
CA SER A 44 -5.60 1.19 -15.82
C SER A 44 -4.55 1.15 -14.71
N CYS A 45 -4.92 1.56 -13.51
CA CYS A 45 -4.08 1.41 -12.32
C CYS A 45 -4.87 0.86 -11.14
N LEU A 46 -4.18 0.15 -10.25
CA LEU A 46 -4.74 -0.30 -8.99
C LEU A 46 -4.60 0.85 -7.98
N VAL A 47 -5.70 1.56 -7.70
CA VAL A 47 -5.74 2.69 -6.74
C VAL A 47 -5.17 2.31 -5.37
N PRO A 48 -5.39 1.09 -4.86
CA PRO A 48 -4.73 0.64 -3.66
C PRO A 48 -3.19 0.75 -3.66
N ALA A 49 -2.56 0.49 -4.80
CA ALA A 49 -1.10 0.59 -4.96
C ALA A 49 -0.63 2.03 -5.31
N CYS A 50 -1.56 2.99 -5.38
CA CYS A 50 -1.25 4.37 -5.75
C CYS A 50 -1.14 5.27 -4.52
N GLU A 51 -0.18 6.18 -4.54
CA GLU A 51 -0.14 7.35 -3.68
C GLU A 51 -1.02 8.46 -4.29
N LEU A 52 -2.05 8.89 -3.55
CA LEU A 52 -2.95 9.98 -3.95
C LEU A 52 -2.42 11.31 -3.41
N LYS A 53 -2.00 12.21 -4.30
CA LYS A 53 -1.53 13.56 -3.95
C LYS A 53 -2.50 14.62 -4.40
N VAL A 54 -2.84 15.52 -3.50
CA VAL A 54 -3.61 16.73 -3.80
C VAL A 54 -2.67 17.87 -4.15
N HIS A 55 -2.98 18.63 -5.19
CA HIS A 55 -2.20 19.82 -5.51
C HIS A 55 -2.53 20.96 -4.51
N PRO A 56 -1.53 21.60 -3.87
CA PRO A 56 -1.78 22.58 -2.81
C PRO A 56 -2.42 23.87 -3.34
N ASN A 57 -2.05 24.29 -4.55
CA ASN A 57 -2.45 25.59 -5.11
C ASN A 57 -3.52 25.49 -6.21
N ASP A 58 -3.90 24.28 -6.64
CA ASP A 58 -4.90 24.10 -7.70
C ASP A 58 -6.04 23.25 -7.13
N PRO A 59 -7.20 23.86 -6.83
CA PRO A 59 -8.29 23.19 -6.17
C PRO A 59 -9.04 22.21 -7.08
N LEU A 60 -8.63 22.05 -8.34
CA LEU A 60 -9.20 21.07 -9.28
C LEU A 60 -8.26 19.89 -9.54
N ARG A 61 -6.98 19.99 -9.16
CA ARG A 61 -5.94 19.04 -9.53
C ARG A 61 -5.63 18.05 -8.41
N PHE A 62 -5.38 16.81 -8.81
CA PHE A 62 -4.89 15.75 -7.98
C PHE A 62 -4.11 14.75 -8.84
N ASP A 63 -3.11 14.12 -8.25
CA ASP A 63 -2.18 13.24 -8.94
C ASP A 63 -2.24 11.85 -8.30
N LEU A 64 -2.26 10.80 -9.12
CA LEU A 64 -2.11 9.41 -8.69
C LEU A 64 -0.73 8.91 -9.11
N ILE A 65 0.05 8.45 -8.13
CA ILE A 65 1.43 8.03 -8.34
C ILE A 65 1.51 6.55 -8.05
N ILE A 66 1.88 5.75 -9.04
CA ILE A 66 2.24 4.34 -8.85
C ILE A 66 3.76 4.29 -8.73
N PRO A 67 4.33 3.94 -7.57
CA PRO A 67 5.77 3.85 -7.41
C PRO A 67 6.39 2.91 -8.47
N GLY A 68 7.30 3.43 -9.28
CA GLY A 68 8.06 2.64 -10.27
C GLY A 68 7.36 2.34 -11.59
N GLU A 69 6.09 2.73 -11.79
CA GLU A 69 5.36 2.42 -13.03
C GLU A 69 4.80 3.66 -13.73
N GLN A 70 3.77 4.27 -13.16
CA GLN A 70 2.94 5.23 -13.88
C GLN A 70 2.53 6.41 -13.00
N PHE A 71 2.36 7.56 -13.66
CA PHE A 71 1.96 8.80 -13.03
C PHE A 71 0.77 9.41 -13.78
N PHE A 72 -0.32 9.65 -13.05
CA PHE A 72 -1.52 10.27 -13.57
C PHE A 72 -1.74 11.66 -12.95
N CYS A 73 -1.41 12.69 -13.72
CA CYS A 73 -1.87 14.05 -13.47
C CYS A 73 -3.32 14.20 -13.89
N LEU A 74 -4.22 14.44 -12.93
CA LEU A 74 -5.66 14.53 -13.16
C LEU A 74 -6.23 15.87 -12.68
N LYS A 75 -7.23 16.37 -13.40
CA LYS A 75 -7.96 17.59 -13.04
C LYS A 75 -9.46 17.38 -13.26
N ALA A 76 -10.27 17.71 -12.26
CA ALA A 76 -11.72 17.65 -12.36
C ALA A 76 -12.31 18.91 -13.01
N LYS A 77 -13.57 18.87 -13.43
CA LYS A 77 -14.27 20.04 -14.00
C LYS A 77 -14.68 21.04 -12.92
N SER A 78 -14.84 20.58 -11.67
CA SER A 78 -15.27 21.41 -10.55
C SER A 78 -14.73 20.88 -9.22
N GLN A 79 -14.68 21.73 -8.18
CA GLN A 79 -14.24 21.32 -6.84
C GLN A 79 -15.14 20.23 -6.23
N PRO A 80 -16.48 20.29 -6.36
CA PRO A 80 -17.34 19.20 -5.87
C PRO A 80 -17.07 17.88 -6.58
N GLU A 81 -16.82 17.91 -7.90
CA GLU A 81 -16.48 16.71 -8.65
C GLU A 81 -15.13 16.14 -8.22
N ARG A 82 -14.12 17.00 -8.04
CA ARG A 82 -12.83 16.60 -7.46
C ARG A 82 -13.04 15.93 -6.11
N GLN A 83 -13.84 16.52 -5.23
CA GLN A 83 -14.08 15.97 -3.90
C GLN A 83 -14.73 14.58 -3.99
N ARG A 84 -15.71 14.39 -4.88
CA ARG A 84 -16.29 13.05 -5.13
C ARG A 84 -15.23 12.04 -5.55
N TRP A 85 -14.31 12.42 -6.45
CA TRP A 85 -13.23 11.55 -6.89
C TRP A 85 -12.26 11.22 -5.75
N LEU A 86 -11.82 12.22 -4.98
CA LEU A 86 -10.95 12.01 -3.83
C LEU A 86 -11.58 11.10 -2.78
N VAL A 87 -12.87 11.26 -2.49
CA VAL A 87 -13.59 10.38 -1.55
C VAL A 87 -13.65 8.96 -2.09
N ALA A 88 -13.96 8.77 -3.37
CA ALA A 88 -14.05 7.43 -3.94
C ALA A 88 -12.69 6.73 -4.03
N LEU A 89 -11.63 7.45 -4.43
CA LEU A 89 -10.26 6.92 -4.49
C LEU A 89 -9.72 6.65 -3.07
N GLY A 90 -9.95 7.57 -2.15
CA GLY A 90 -9.50 7.48 -0.76
C GLY A 90 -10.07 6.27 -0.01
N LYS A 91 -11.28 5.80 -0.37
CA LYS A 91 -11.82 4.53 0.16
C LYS A 91 -10.87 3.36 -0.10
N PHE A 92 -10.29 3.31 -1.30
CA PHE A 92 -9.37 2.23 -1.67
C PHE A 92 -7.98 2.45 -1.13
N SER A 93 -7.50 3.69 -1.04
CA SER A 93 -6.20 4.00 -0.44
C SER A 93 -6.20 3.72 1.08
N HIS A 94 -7.29 4.02 1.79
CA HIS A 94 -7.40 3.76 3.24
C HIS A 94 -7.38 2.27 3.58
N LEU A 95 -7.94 1.42 2.71
CA LEU A 95 -7.83 -0.04 2.86
C LEU A 95 -6.36 -0.51 2.87
N ASN A 96 -5.45 0.14 2.13
CA ASN A 96 -4.02 -0.19 2.20
C ASN A 96 -3.35 0.37 3.44
N ALA A 97 -3.78 1.54 3.93
CA ALA A 97 -3.25 2.03 5.19
C ALA A 97 -3.53 1.00 6.30
N ILE A 98 -4.74 0.45 6.33
CA ILE A 98 -5.14 -0.61 7.27
C ILE A 98 -4.38 -1.91 6.98
N ASP A 99 -4.29 -2.37 5.73
CA ASP A 99 -3.55 -3.61 5.38
C ASP A 99 -2.04 -3.49 5.69
N HIS A 100 -1.45 -2.32 5.44
CA HIS A 100 -0.04 -2.05 5.71
C HIS A 100 0.23 -1.96 7.21
N GLU A 101 -0.63 -1.27 7.97
CA GLU A 101 -0.56 -1.23 9.44
C GLU A 101 -0.72 -2.64 10.03
N PHE A 102 -1.65 -3.43 9.52
CA PHE A 102 -1.83 -4.81 9.91
C PHE A 102 -0.59 -5.67 9.62
N LYS A 103 -0.01 -5.55 8.41
CA LYS A 103 1.24 -6.24 8.04
C LYS A 103 2.41 -5.89 8.95
N ILE A 104 2.57 -4.61 9.30
CA ILE A 104 3.60 -4.17 10.26
C ILE A 104 3.39 -4.86 11.61
N LYS A 105 2.16 -4.85 12.14
CA LYS A 105 1.87 -5.46 13.45
C LYS A 105 2.12 -6.96 13.46
N VAL A 106 1.82 -7.65 12.36
CA VAL A 106 2.13 -9.09 12.20
C VAL A 106 3.64 -9.34 12.20
N GLN A 107 4.41 -8.51 11.49
CA GLN A 107 5.87 -8.63 11.49
C GLN A 107 6.48 -8.37 12.88
N GLU A 108 5.95 -7.37 13.59
CA GLU A 108 6.35 -7.07 14.98
C GLU A 108 6.09 -8.27 15.91
N LEU A 109 4.91 -8.89 15.82
CA LEU A 109 4.57 -10.09 16.60
C LEU A 109 5.49 -11.28 16.28
N ARG A 110 5.80 -11.51 15.00
CA ARG A 110 6.76 -12.56 14.59
C ARG A 110 8.16 -12.31 15.14
N LEU A 111 8.58 -11.05 15.22
CA LEU A 111 9.88 -10.68 15.80
C LEU A 111 9.89 -10.98 17.31
N TYR A 112 8.83 -10.62 18.03
CA TYR A 112 8.69 -10.95 19.45
C TYR A 112 8.75 -12.47 19.69
N GLU A 113 8.02 -13.26 18.90
CA GLU A 113 8.05 -14.73 18.97
C GLU A 113 9.47 -15.28 18.77
N THR A 114 10.18 -14.78 17.76
CA THR A 114 11.55 -15.18 17.45
C THR A 114 12.48 -14.91 18.63
N VAL A 115 12.42 -13.71 19.20
CA VAL A 115 13.27 -13.30 20.34
C VAL A 115 12.94 -14.12 21.59
N LEU A 116 11.67 -14.36 21.88
CA LEU A 116 11.25 -15.17 23.03
C LEU A 116 11.74 -16.61 22.89
N THR A 117 11.62 -17.19 21.70
CA THR A 117 12.10 -18.56 21.42
C THR A 117 13.61 -18.67 21.58
N GLN A 118 14.37 -17.69 21.10
CA GLN A 118 15.83 -17.63 21.30
C GLN A 118 16.20 -17.55 22.79
N ARG A 119 15.51 -16.74 23.59
CA ARG A 119 15.74 -16.66 25.04
C ARG A 119 15.45 -17.98 25.74
N ILE A 120 14.34 -18.65 25.40
CA ILE A 120 14.00 -19.97 25.96
C ILE A 120 15.08 -20.99 25.60
N HIS A 121 15.55 -20.99 24.36
CA HIS A 121 16.61 -21.90 23.92
C HIS A 121 17.93 -21.66 24.68
N ALA A 122 18.32 -20.40 24.88
CA ALA A 122 19.50 -20.05 25.67
C ALA A 122 19.39 -20.54 27.13
N ILE A 123 18.24 -20.33 27.78
CA ILE A 123 17.99 -20.81 29.15
C ILE A 123 18.06 -22.34 29.21
N LYS A 124 17.47 -23.05 28.23
CA LYS A 124 17.53 -24.52 28.16
C LYS A 124 18.96 -25.04 27.99
N SER A 125 19.78 -24.35 27.19
CA SER A 125 21.21 -24.68 27.04
C SER A 125 21.93 -24.55 28.38
N ILE A 126 21.78 -23.41 29.06
CA ILE A 126 22.40 -23.17 30.38
C ILE A 126 21.94 -24.21 31.41
N ALA A 127 20.64 -24.53 31.44
CA ALA A 127 20.10 -25.52 32.37
C ALA A 127 20.64 -26.93 32.10
N ASN A 128 20.82 -27.31 30.83
CA ASN A 128 21.43 -28.59 30.46
C ASN A 128 22.93 -28.65 30.80
N ASP A 129 23.66 -27.54 30.73
CA ASP A 129 25.07 -27.47 31.14
C ASP A 129 25.25 -27.52 32.68
N THR A 130 24.17 -27.29 33.44
CA THR A 130 24.20 -27.30 34.92
C THR A 130 23.87 -28.67 35.52
N SER A 131 23.88 -29.77 34.73
CA SER A 131 23.78 -31.12 35.27
C SER A 131 25.04 -31.50 36.07
N ILE A 132 25.01 -31.14 37.36
CA ILE A 132 25.70 -31.65 38.56
C ILE A 132 27.04 -32.39 38.31
N PRO A 133 28.21 -31.84 38.68
CA PRO A 133 29.43 -32.64 38.78
C PRO A 133 29.29 -33.67 39.91
N ASP A 134 29.57 -34.94 39.61
CA ASP A 134 29.56 -36.06 40.56
C ASP A 134 30.39 -35.76 41.82
N ILE A 135 29.74 -35.43 42.94
CA ILE A 135 30.34 -35.29 44.28
C ILE A 135 30.57 -36.69 44.88
N LYS A 136 31.34 -37.55 44.19
CA LYS A 136 31.70 -38.89 44.67
C LYS A 136 33.21 -39.20 44.61
N LYS A 137 34.08 -38.20 44.46
CA LYS A 137 35.54 -38.39 44.43
C LYS A 137 36.33 -37.57 45.47
N LEU A 138 35.78 -37.35 46.66
CA LEU A 138 36.50 -36.67 47.74
C LEU A 138 36.60 -37.46 49.07
N ASP A 139 36.48 -38.79 49.03
CA ASP A 139 36.63 -39.65 50.22
C ASP A 139 37.54 -40.87 49.96
N GLU A 140 38.62 -40.69 49.20
CA GLU A 140 39.71 -41.70 49.08
C GLU A 140 41.09 -41.04 49.29
N SER A 141 41.17 -40.11 50.24
CA SER A 141 42.45 -39.58 50.73
C SER A 141 42.36 -39.28 52.22
N LEU A 142 42.31 -40.36 53.03
CA LEU A 142 42.76 -40.41 54.42
C LEU A 142 43.09 -41.85 54.80
#